data_AF-A0A7S0WV12-F1
#
_entry.id   AF-A0A7S0WV12-F1
#
_cell.length_a   1.000
_cell.length_b   1.000
_cell.length_c   1.000
_cell.angle_alpha   90.00
_cell.angle_beta   90.00
_cell.angle_gamma   90.00
#
_symmetry.space_group_name_H-M   'P 1'
#
loop_
_entity.id
_entity.type
_entity.pdbx_description
1 polymer ?
#
loop_
_entity_poly.entity_id
_entity_poly.type
_entity_poly.pdbx_seq_one_letter_code
_entity_poly.pdbx_strand_id
1 'polypeptide(L)'
;DCECVHEIRWAWTVPATELIYAGGHCHAPSCLSLELFRNDSGHPMELLCRQLPLVGQGDIIRDKFDEAGYFTIPPCLWGDPTEGLAPPVLLPEGTQLVSVKRNRNTNAGHYGEMASWQMRGVCRDPAGCAPY
;
A
#
# COMPACT_ATOMS: atom_id res chain seq x y z
N ASP A 1 -23.47 4.14 19.62
CA ASP A 1 -22.03 4.13 19.32
C ASP A 1 -21.74 4.79 17.99
N CYS A 2 -20.80 5.74 17.98
CA CYS A 2 -20.28 6.34 16.75
C CYS A 2 -18.99 5.60 16.37
N GLU A 3 -18.85 5.21 15.10
CA GLU A 3 -17.58 4.68 14.60
C GLU A 3 -16.63 5.84 14.31
N CYS A 4 -15.54 5.94 15.08
CA CYS A 4 -14.47 6.89 14.83
C CYS A 4 -13.44 6.26 13.89
N VAL A 5 -13.45 6.69 12.62
CA VAL A 5 -12.41 6.37 11.63
C VAL A 5 -11.49 7.57 11.47
N HIS A 6 -10.21 7.37 11.77
CA HIS A 6 -9.15 8.36 11.54
C HIS A 6 -8.49 8.08 10.19
N GLU A 7 -8.45 9.12 9.35
CA GLU A 7 -7.75 9.09 8.06
C GLU A 7 -6.44 9.88 8.13
N ILE A 8 -5.35 9.25 7.67
CA ILE A 8 -4.03 9.86 7.55
C ILE A 8 -3.70 9.93 6.06
N ARG A 9 -3.30 11.12 5.59
CA ARG A 9 -2.91 11.36 4.21
C ARG A 9 -1.48 11.86 4.13
N TRP A 10 -0.76 11.42 3.11
CA TRP A 10 0.55 11.93 2.77
C TRP A 10 0.74 11.93 1.25
N ALA A 11 1.47 12.92 0.73
CA ALA A 11 1.79 12.99 -0.68
C ALA A 11 3.29 13.27 -0.88
N TRP A 12 3.88 12.65 -1.89
CA TRP A 12 5.30 12.82 -2.24
C TRP A 12 5.50 12.61 -3.73
N THR A 13 6.60 13.10 -4.28
CA THR A 13 7.00 12.83 -5.67
C THR A 13 8.02 11.70 -5.73
N VAL A 14 8.04 10.99 -6.84
CA VAL A 14 9.00 9.91 -7.10
C VAL A 14 9.85 10.20 -8.34
N PRO A 15 11.08 9.66 -8.43
CA PRO A 15 11.84 9.64 -9.68
C PRO A 15 11.16 8.73 -10.70
N ALA A 16 11.61 8.78 -11.96
CA ALA A 16 11.12 7.88 -13.00
C ALA A 16 11.34 6.42 -12.59
N THR A 17 10.25 5.70 -12.33
CA THR A 17 10.29 4.36 -11.71
C THR A 17 9.19 3.48 -12.28
N GLU A 18 9.53 2.25 -12.64
CA GLU A 18 8.56 1.21 -12.93
C GLU A 18 8.25 0.42 -11.66
N LEU A 19 7.03 0.53 -11.14
CA LEU A 19 6.64 -0.03 -9.85
C LEU A 19 6.39 -1.54 -9.96
N ILE A 20 7.05 -2.33 -9.09
CA ILE A 20 6.92 -3.81 -9.05
C ILE A 20 6.42 -4.33 -7.70
N TYR A 21 6.54 -3.53 -6.63
CA TYR A 21 6.10 -3.92 -5.29
C TYR A 21 5.70 -2.68 -4.49
N ALA A 22 4.56 -2.77 -3.78
CA ALA A 22 4.18 -1.80 -2.75
C ALA A 22 3.60 -2.56 -1.56
N GLY A 23 4.22 -2.40 -0.38
CA GLY A 23 3.79 -2.97 0.89
C GLY A 23 3.53 -1.85 1.89
N GLY A 24 2.27 -1.63 2.24
CA GLY A 24 1.87 -0.61 3.21
C GLY A 24 2.20 -1.06 4.63
N HIS A 25 2.66 -0.12 5.45
CA HIS A 25 2.92 -0.36 6.87
C HIS A 25 1.66 -0.10 7.70
N CYS A 26 1.16 -1.12 8.39
CA CYS A 26 -0.01 -0.95 9.23
C CYS A 26 0.03 -1.79 10.51
N HIS A 27 -0.55 -1.22 11.57
CA HIS A 27 -0.54 -1.79 12.91
C HIS A 27 -1.94 -2.33 13.20
N ALA A 28 -2.00 -3.57 13.66
CA ALA A 28 -3.23 -4.18 14.12
C ALA A 28 -3.61 -3.65 15.53
N PRO A 29 -4.89 -3.69 15.92
CA PRO A 29 -6.07 -4.01 15.11
C PRO A 29 -6.73 -2.78 14.47
N SER A 30 -6.11 -1.60 14.55
CA SER A 30 -6.74 -0.32 14.17
C SER A 30 -6.93 -0.19 12.67
N CYS A 31 -6.01 -0.72 11.89
CA CYS A 31 -5.95 -0.51 10.46
C CYS A 31 -7.14 -1.13 9.70
N LEU A 32 -7.78 -0.33 8.84
CA LEU A 32 -8.88 -0.73 7.97
C LEU A 32 -8.44 -0.83 6.51
N SER A 33 -7.63 0.12 6.05
CA SER A 33 -7.11 0.10 4.68
C SER A 33 -5.86 0.97 4.52
N LEU A 34 -5.00 0.59 3.59
CA LEU A 34 -3.98 1.46 2.99
C LEU A 34 -4.18 1.53 1.49
N GLU A 35 -4.26 2.75 0.98
CA GLU A 35 -4.49 3.03 -0.43
C GLU A 35 -3.36 3.93 -0.94
N LEU A 36 -2.82 3.56 -2.10
CA LEU A 36 -1.81 4.31 -2.83
C LEU A 36 -2.41 4.76 -4.15
N PHE A 37 -2.36 6.07 -4.38
CA PHE A 37 -2.85 6.69 -5.59
C PHE A 37 -1.71 7.37 -6.35
N ARG A 38 -1.88 7.42 -7.67
CA ARG A 38 -1.15 8.30 -8.58
C ARG A 38 -1.97 9.57 -8.81
N ASN A 39 -1.35 10.72 -8.70
CA ASN A 39 -1.99 12.04 -8.80
C ASN A 39 -1.13 13.05 -9.58
N ASP A 40 -0.48 12.62 -10.65
CA ASP A 40 0.23 13.50 -11.57
C ASP A 40 -0.71 14.19 -12.57
N SER A 41 -0.23 15.27 -13.17
CA SER A 41 -1.03 16.11 -14.07
C SER A 41 -1.41 15.39 -15.36
N GLY A 42 -2.64 15.63 -15.83
CA GLY A 42 -3.11 15.15 -17.13
C GLY A 42 -4.08 13.97 -17.05
N HIS A 43 -4.23 13.35 -15.88
CA HIS A 43 -5.14 12.23 -15.63
C HIS A 43 -5.89 12.46 -14.30
N PRO A 44 -7.09 11.89 -14.10
CA PRO A 44 -7.71 11.86 -12.79
C PRO A 44 -6.86 11.04 -11.80
N MET A 45 -6.97 11.34 -10.51
CA MET A 45 -6.32 10.55 -9.47
C MET A 45 -6.68 9.06 -9.60
N GLU A 46 -5.67 8.23 -9.78
CA GLU A 46 -5.81 6.80 -10.10
C GLU A 46 -5.37 5.94 -8.91
N LEU A 47 -6.18 4.95 -8.54
CA LEU A 47 -5.82 3.99 -7.50
C LEU A 47 -4.81 2.98 -8.06
N LEU A 48 -3.59 2.96 -7.52
CA LEU A 48 -2.57 1.98 -7.88
C LEU A 48 -2.68 0.71 -7.03
N CYS A 49 -2.83 0.87 -5.72
CA CYS A 49 -2.80 -0.24 -4.76
C CYS A 49 -3.79 0.00 -3.63
N ARG A 50 -4.54 -1.05 -3.26
CA ARG A 50 -5.41 -1.07 -2.09
C ARG A 50 -5.13 -2.33 -1.28
N GLN A 51 -4.71 -2.12 -0.04
CA GLN A 51 -4.41 -3.20 0.89
C GLN A 51 -5.46 -3.22 1.99
N LEU A 52 -6.11 -4.36 2.12
CA LEU A 52 -7.04 -4.65 3.18
C LEU A 52 -6.39 -5.68 4.11
N PRO A 53 -6.37 -5.43 5.42
CA PRO A 53 -5.84 -6.39 6.36
C PRO A 53 -6.73 -7.62 6.42
N LEU A 54 -6.10 -8.78 6.53
CA LEU A 54 -6.74 -10.07 6.70
C LEU A 54 -6.41 -10.58 8.10
N VAL A 55 -7.44 -11.00 8.83
CA VAL A 55 -7.32 -11.55 10.18
C VAL A 55 -7.61 -13.04 10.13
N GLY A 56 -6.69 -13.85 10.63
CA GLY A 56 -6.83 -15.30 10.67
C GLY A 56 -7.99 -15.74 11.58
N GLN A 57 -8.72 -16.76 11.15
CA GLN A 57 -9.93 -17.28 11.80
C GLN A 57 -9.69 -18.54 12.64
N GLY A 58 -8.51 -19.13 12.58
CA GLY A 58 -8.08 -20.30 13.35
C GLY A 58 -8.11 -21.63 12.58
N ASP A 59 -8.37 -21.66 11.27
CA ASP A 59 -8.41 -22.89 10.47
C ASP A 59 -7.02 -23.31 9.98
N ILE A 60 -6.13 -23.57 10.94
CA ILE A 60 -4.73 -23.94 10.69
C ILE A 60 -4.57 -25.29 9.99
N ILE A 61 -5.61 -26.13 10.00
CA ILE A 61 -5.60 -27.43 9.33
C ILE A 61 -5.71 -27.24 7.82
N ARG A 62 -6.54 -26.31 7.35
CA ARG A 62 -6.70 -25.99 5.93
C ARG A 62 -5.65 -24.99 5.44
N ASP A 63 -5.36 -23.97 6.23
CA ASP A 63 -4.37 -22.95 5.93
C ASP A 63 -3.52 -22.66 7.16
N LYS A 64 -2.26 -23.10 7.13
CA LYS A 64 -1.32 -22.91 8.24
C LYS A 64 -1.06 -21.44 8.60
N PHE A 65 -1.43 -20.49 7.75
CA PHE A 65 -1.30 -19.04 8.00
C PHE A 65 -2.61 -18.40 8.50
N ASP A 66 -3.67 -19.17 8.71
CA ASP A 66 -4.97 -18.74 9.25
C ASP A 66 -5.02 -18.85 10.79
N GLU A 67 -3.89 -18.68 11.48
CA GLU A 67 -3.84 -18.70 12.94
C GLU A 67 -4.76 -17.60 13.53
N ALA A 68 -5.55 -17.94 14.56
CA ALA A 68 -6.52 -17.01 15.12
C ALA A 68 -5.84 -15.74 15.65
N GLY A 69 -6.23 -14.57 15.11
CA GLY A 69 -5.63 -13.28 15.46
C GLY A 69 -4.33 -12.96 14.73
N TYR A 70 -3.81 -13.86 13.89
CA TYR A 70 -2.73 -13.52 12.96
C TYR A 70 -3.23 -12.45 11.98
N PHE A 71 -2.37 -11.49 11.68
CA PHE A 71 -2.73 -10.31 10.89
C PHE A 71 -1.77 -10.18 9.72
N THR A 72 -2.30 -10.21 8.51
CA THR A 72 -1.51 -10.06 7.28
C THR A 72 -2.06 -8.93 6.42
N ILE A 73 -1.17 -8.29 5.69
CA ILE A 73 -1.49 -7.20 4.77
C ILE A 73 -0.86 -7.58 3.42
N PRO A 74 -1.63 -8.19 2.50
CA PRO A 74 -1.08 -8.59 1.22
C PRO A 74 -0.53 -7.38 0.45
N PRO A 75 0.72 -7.42 -0.02
CA PRO A 75 1.27 -6.34 -0.82
C PRO A 75 0.63 -6.30 -2.21
N CYS A 76 0.72 -5.16 -2.89
CA CYS A 76 0.47 -5.12 -4.32
C CYS A 76 1.75 -5.50 -5.07
N LEU A 77 1.59 -6.40 -6.02
CA LEU A 77 2.66 -6.94 -6.85
C LEU A 77 2.33 -6.66 -8.32
N TRP A 78 3.34 -6.23 -9.06
CA TRP A 78 3.26 -6.08 -10.50
C TRP A 78 4.43 -6.81 -11.15
N GLY A 79 4.18 -7.45 -12.29
CA GLY A 79 5.13 -8.35 -12.94
C GLY A 79 4.57 -8.93 -14.24
N ASP A 80 5.02 -10.13 -14.58
CA ASP A 80 4.68 -10.76 -15.86
C ASP A 80 3.21 -11.25 -15.86
N PRO A 81 2.38 -10.85 -16.85
CA PRO A 81 1.02 -11.37 -16.99
C PRO A 81 0.93 -12.90 -17.12
N THR A 82 1.97 -13.56 -17.62
CA THR A 82 2.04 -15.03 -17.71
C THR A 82 2.16 -15.70 -16.33
N GLU A 83 2.60 -14.98 -15.30
CA GLU A 83 2.59 -15.40 -13.89
C GLU A 83 1.28 -15.01 -13.17
N GLY A 84 0.32 -14.41 -13.89
CA GLY A 84 -0.95 -13.94 -13.34
C GLY A 84 -0.87 -12.58 -12.63
N LEU A 85 0.22 -11.83 -12.83
CA LEU A 85 0.41 -10.51 -12.24
C LEU A 85 -0.09 -9.39 -13.16
N ALA A 86 -0.47 -8.26 -12.57
CA ALA A 86 -0.70 -7.04 -13.34
C ALA A 86 0.64 -6.53 -13.89
N PRO A 87 0.69 -5.96 -15.11
CA PRO A 87 1.93 -5.42 -15.66
C PRO A 87 2.46 -4.28 -14.77
N PRO A 88 3.79 -4.09 -14.68
CA PRO A 88 4.37 -2.99 -13.93
C PRO A 88 3.87 -1.62 -14.39
N VAL A 89 3.71 -0.70 -13.43
CA VAL A 89 3.23 0.66 -13.70
C VAL A 89 4.42 1.59 -13.83
N LEU A 90 4.59 2.19 -15.01
CA LEU A 90 5.59 3.24 -15.19
C LEU A 90 5.09 4.56 -14.60
N LEU A 91 5.81 5.05 -13.59
CA LEU A 91 5.65 6.36 -13.00
C LEU A 91 6.72 7.29 -13.59
N PRO A 92 6.35 8.29 -14.41
CA PRO A 92 7.27 9.31 -14.87
C PRO A 92 7.97 10.06 -13.72
N GLU A 93 9.08 10.72 -14.02
CA GLU A 93 9.75 11.59 -13.04
C GLU A 93 8.81 12.68 -12.54
N GLY A 94 8.83 12.91 -11.23
CA GLY A 94 7.98 13.92 -10.60
C GLY A 94 6.53 13.47 -10.40
N THR A 95 6.20 12.21 -10.72
CA THR A 95 4.84 11.66 -10.46
C THR A 95 4.52 11.83 -8.97
N GLN A 96 3.40 12.50 -8.68
CA GLN A 96 2.92 12.64 -7.32
C GLN A 96 2.17 11.36 -6.92
N LEU A 97 2.63 10.73 -5.85
CA LEU A 97 1.92 9.67 -5.17
C LEU A 97 1.19 10.23 -3.96
N VAL A 98 0.02 9.67 -3.68
CA VAL A 98 -0.79 10.00 -2.50
C VAL A 98 -1.10 8.73 -1.75
N SER A 99 -0.73 8.67 -0.48
CA SER A 99 -1.17 7.63 0.43
C SER A 99 -2.34 8.08 1.27
N VAL A 100 -3.33 7.20 1.38
CA VAL A 100 -4.46 7.33 2.31
C VAL A 100 -4.51 6.09 3.18
N LYS A 101 -4.41 6.27 4.50
CA LYS A 101 -4.58 5.20 5.49
C LYS A 101 -5.80 5.49 6.34
N ARG A 102 -6.62 4.48 6.57
CA ARG A 102 -7.78 4.56 7.47
C ARG A 102 -7.61 3.61 8.64
N ASN A 103 -7.83 4.12 9.85
CA ASN A 103 -7.76 3.36 11.09
C ASN A 103 -9.05 3.54 11.89
N ARG A 104 -9.62 2.45 12.39
CA ARG A 104 -10.65 2.44 13.41
C ARG A 104 -10.02 2.75 14.76
N ASN A 105 -10.43 3.86 15.35
CA ASN A 105 -9.95 4.35 16.64
C ASN A 105 -11.08 4.38 17.69
N THR A 106 -12.16 3.65 17.42
CA THR A 106 -13.33 3.58 18.31
C THR A 106 -12.92 2.83 19.58
N ASN A 107 -13.07 3.47 20.74
CA ASN A 107 -12.79 2.92 22.08
C ASN A 107 -11.31 2.58 22.39
N ALA A 108 -10.38 2.70 21.45
CA ALA A 108 -8.95 2.47 21.67
C ALA A 108 -8.09 3.35 20.75
N GLY A 109 -7.27 4.22 21.35
CA GLY A 109 -6.33 5.10 20.66
C GLY A 109 -5.10 4.34 20.15
N HIS A 110 -4.82 4.40 18.85
CA HIS A 110 -3.56 3.94 18.26
C HIS A 110 -2.68 5.12 17.84
N TYR A 111 -1.48 5.19 18.42
CA TYR A 111 -0.52 6.28 18.23
C TYR A 111 0.66 5.83 17.37
N GLY A 112 1.37 6.79 16.77
CA GLY A 112 2.51 6.47 15.89
C GLY A 112 2.10 5.87 14.55
N GLU A 113 0.81 6.01 14.18
CA GLU A 113 0.32 5.58 12.89
C GLU A 113 0.86 6.46 11.77
N MET A 114 1.27 5.82 10.67
CA MET A 114 1.77 6.47 9.46
C MET A 114 1.11 5.85 8.24
N ALA A 115 0.88 6.67 7.21
CA ALA A 115 0.50 6.22 5.86
C ALA A 115 1.78 5.87 5.06
N SER A 116 2.57 4.94 5.59
CA SER A 116 3.93 4.62 5.15
C SER A 116 3.96 3.37 4.25
N TRP A 117 4.95 3.31 3.35
CA TRP A 117 5.11 2.25 2.37
C TRP A 117 6.57 1.79 2.27
N GLN A 118 6.74 0.48 2.13
CA GLN A 118 7.96 -0.12 1.58
C GLN A 118 7.68 -0.42 0.11
N MET A 119 8.42 0.21 -0.80
CA MET A 119 8.19 0.09 -2.24
C MET A 119 9.47 -0.38 -2.95
N ARG A 120 9.29 -1.10 -4.06
CA ARG A 120 10.39 -1.46 -4.97
C ARG A 120 9.97 -1.13 -6.39
N GLY A 121 10.91 -0.60 -7.15
CA GLY A 121 10.72 -0.31 -8.55
C GLY A 121 12.00 -0.55 -9.34
N VAL A 122 11.85 -0.62 -10.65
CA VAL A 122 12.93 -0.78 -11.61
C VAL A 122 13.15 0.54 -12.32
N CYS A 123 14.40 0.93 -12.45
CA CYS A 123 14.81 2.07 -13.23
C CYS A 123 15.01 1.63 -14.67
N ARG A 124 14.18 2.14 -15.59
CA ARG A 124 14.36 1.86 -17.02
C ARG A 124 15.53 2.62 -17.65
N ASP A 125 15.96 3.72 -17.02
CA ASP A 125 17.18 4.45 -17.39
C ASP A 125 18.10 4.58 -16.15
N PRO A 126 19.30 3.98 -16.16
CA PRO A 126 20.29 4.12 -15.09
C PRO A 126 20.67 5.58 -14.80
N ALA A 127 20.59 6.48 -15.78
CA ALA A 127 20.93 7.90 -15.59
C ALA A 127 19.81 8.70 -14.88
N GLY A 128 18.56 8.23 -14.94
CA GLY A 128 17.39 8.92 -14.38
C GLY A 128 17.04 8.55 -12.93
N CYS A 129 17.77 7.60 -12.32
CA CYS A 129 17.51 7.08 -10.98
C CYS A 129 18.61 7.37 -9.96
N ALA A 130 19.56 8.25 -10.29
CA ALA A 130 20.58 8.66 -9.33
C ALA A 130 19.89 9.30 -8.11
N PRO A 131 20.13 8.81 -6.88
CA PRO A 131 19.73 9.56 -5.70
C PRO A 131 20.48 10.89 -5.72
N TYR A 132 19.75 12.00 -5.59
CA TYR A 132 20.33 13.29 -5.26
C TYR A 132 21.08 13.21 -3.92
#